data_AF-A0A9D3MKN7-F1
#
_entry.id   AF-A0A9D3MKN7-F1
#
_cell.length_a   1.000
_cell.length_b   1.000
_cell.length_c   1.000
_cell.angle_alpha   90.00
_cell.angle_beta   90.00
_cell.angle_gamma   90.00
#
_symmetry.space_group_name_H-M   'P 1'
#
loop_
_entity.id
_entity.type
_entity.pdbx_description
1 polymer ?
#
loop_
_entity_poly.entity_id
_entity_poly.type
_entity_poly.pdbx_seq_one_letter_code
_entity_poly.pdbx_strand_id
1 'polypeptide(L)'
;MGAQDTLPVAAAFTETVNAYFKGADSSRCVVKITGEMVLSFPAGITRHFANNPSPAILTFSITNYSRLEHVLPNPQLLCCDSTQSSADSKEFWVNMPNLMIHLKKVAEQKPQATYYNVDMLKYQVSALGIQSTPLNLAVSWRCEPTTTDLRIDYKYNGDAMTTPVALHNVQFLVPVDGGVTKLQAVLPPAAWNAEQQRILWKIPEISLKSENGGVGSLLARFQLTEGPSKPSALALQFTSEGSTLSGCDIQLVGGGYRFSLIKKRFAAGKYMADN
;
A
#
# COMPACT_ATOMS: atom_id res chain seq x y z
N MET A 1 -7.92 0.40 39.82
CA MET A 1 -8.09 1.55 38.91
C MET A 1 -8.36 0.97 37.53
N GLY A 2 -9.60 1.07 37.07
CA GLY A 2 -10.10 0.34 35.90
C GLY A 2 -9.79 1.03 34.59
N ALA A 3 -10.01 0.33 33.48
CA ALA A 3 -9.79 0.76 32.09
C ALA A 3 -10.59 2.01 31.62
N GLN A 4 -11.21 2.77 32.52
CA GLN A 4 -11.99 3.98 32.24
C GLN A 4 -11.16 5.27 32.15
N ASP A 5 -9.90 5.29 32.62
CA ASP A 5 -9.09 6.53 32.67
C ASP A 5 -8.10 6.73 31.50
N THR A 6 -8.05 5.81 30.54
CA THR A 6 -7.13 5.90 29.37
C THR A 6 -7.87 6.26 28.08
N LEU A 7 -7.37 7.27 27.36
CA LEU A 7 -7.93 7.76 26.10
C LEU A 7 -7.72 6.77 24.95
N PRO A 8 -8.78 6.36 24.23
CA PRO A 8 -8.63 5.50 23.07
C PRO A 8 -8.12 6.31 21.86
N VAL A 9 -7.07 5.80 21.23
CA VAL A 9 -6.53 6.29 19.95
C VAL A 9 -6.50 5.11 18.98
N ALA A 10 -6.69 5.33 17.68
CA ALA A 10 -6.42 4.30 16.68
C ALA A 10 -5.19 4.69 15.86
N ALA A 11 -4.43 3.71 15.39
CA ALA A 11 -3.31 3.91 14.49
C ALA A 11 -3.58 3.24 13.14
N ALA A 12 -3.05 3.81 12.08
CA ALA A 12 -3.08 3.20 10.75
C ALA A 12 -1.73 3.34 10.05
N PHE A 13 -1.17 2.23 9.59
CA PHE A 13 -0.09 2.19 8.60
C PHE A 13 -0.70 1.93 7.23
N THR A 14 -0.45 2.84 6.30
CA THR A 14 -0.90 2.71 4.91
C THR A 14 0.31 2.83 3.99
N GLU A 15 0.61 1.75 3.26
CA GLU A 15 1.77 1.68 2.38
C GLU A 15 1.35 1.54 0.91
N THR A 16 2.21 2.03 0.03
CA THR A 16 2.03 1.98 -1.42
C THR A 16 3.29 1.40 -2.03
N VAL A 17 3.14 0.28 -2.75
CA VAL A 17 4.23 -0.34 -3.50
C VAL A 17 4.18 0.07 -4.96
N ASN A 18 5.25 0.68 -5.44
CA ASN A 18 5.49 0.94 -6.84
C ASN A 18 6.54 -0.05 -7.32
N ALA A 19 6.32 -0.66 -8.47
CA ALA A 19 7.22 -1.64 -9.03
C ALA A 19 7.25 -1.54 -10.55
N TYR A 20 8.41 -1.78 -11.13
CA TYR A 20 8.61 -1.87 -12.56
C TYR A 20 9.37 -3.16 -12.88
N PHE A 21 8.80 -3.99 -13.74
CA PHE A 21 9.39 -5.24 -14.23
C PHE A 21 9.76 -5.10 -15.71
N LYS A 22 10.84 -5.74 -16.14
CA LYS A 22 11.29 -5.73 -17.53
C LYS A 22 11.57 -7.14 -18.05
N GLY A 23 10.61 -7.69 -18.78
CA GLY A 23 10.61 -9.07 -19.25
C GLY A 23 10.63 -10.06 -18.10
N ALA A 24 11.36 -11.16 -18.28
CA ALA A 24 11.56 -12.19 -17.25
C ALA A 24 12.82 -11.96 -16.39
N ASP A 25 13.53 -10.84 -16.57
CA ASP A 25 14.79 -10.57 -15.89
C ASP A 25 14.57 -9.91 -14.52
N SER A 26 14.72 -10.71 -13.46
CA SER A 26 14.54 -10.27 -12.08
C SER A 26 15.51 -9.17 -11.64
N SER A 27 16.69 -9.05 -12.28
CA SER A 27 17.70 -8.05 -11.92
C SER A 27 17.32 -6.62 -12.31
N ARG A 28 16.39 -6.49 -13.28
CA ARG A 28 15.89 -5.19 -13.76
C ARG A 28 14.62 -4.73 -13.04
N CYS A 29 14.19 -5.46 -12.01
CA CYS A 29 13.06 -5.07 -11.19
C CYS A 29 13.42 -3.88 -10.30
N VAL A 30 12.70 -2.76 -10.47
CA VAL A 30 12.87 -1.56 -9.64
C VAL A 30 11.66 -1.42 -8.75
N VAL A 31 11.89 -1.21 -7.45
CA VAL A 31 10.82 -1.16 -6.44
C VAL A 31 10.99 0.08 -5.59
N LYS A 32 9.88 0.76 -5.33
CA LYS A 32 9.81 1.88 -4.39
C LYS A 32 8.56 1.76 -3.54
N ILE A 33 8.76 1.56 -2.24
CA ILE A 33 7.69 1.47 -1.26
C ILE A 33 7.67 2.76 -0.44
N THR A 34 6.51 3.39 -0.35
CA THR A 34 6.27 4.58 0.46
C THR A 34 5.15 4.30 1.42
N GLY A 35 5.14 4.91 2.60
CA GLY A 35 4.02 4.79 3.50
C GLY A 35 3.81 6.01 4.37
N GLU A 36 2.69 5.97 5.06
CA GLU A 36 2.30 6.95 6.06
C GLU A 36 1.78 6.26 7.32
N MET A 37 1.95 6.93 8.45
CA MET A 37 1.37 6.55 9.73
C MET A 37 0.43 7.67 10.20
N VAL A 38 -0.80 7.29 10.49
CA VAL A 38 -1.89 8.18 10.90
C VAL A 38 -2.37 7.77 12.28
N LEU A 39 -2.55 8.74 13.17
CA LEU A 39 -3.28 8.55 14.43
C LEU A 39 -4.67 9.14 14.30
N SER A 40 -5.67 8.39 14.78
CA SER A 40 -7.09 8.77 14.72
C SER A 40 -7.63 8.93 16.13
N PHE A 41 -8.22 10.10 16.39
CA PHE A 41 -8.76 10.46 17.69
C PHE A 41 -10.30 10.51 17.64
N PRO A 42 -11.02 9.97 18.63
CA PRO A 42 -12.48 10.02 18.64
C PRO A 42 -12.98 11.45 18.80
N ALA A 43 -14.16 11.77 18.27
CA ALA A 43 -14.74 13.12 18.29
C ALA A 43 -14.80 13.75 19.70
N GLY A 44 -15.04 12.95 20.73
CA GLY A 44 -15.10 13.41 22.13
C GLY A 44 -13.77 13.89 22.73
N ILE A 45 -12.64 13.71 22.03
CA ILE A 45 -11.31 14.09 22.51
C ILE A 45 -11.19 15.59 22.80
N THR A 46 -11.85 16.44 22.01
CA THR A 46 -11.77 17.90 22.16
C THR A 46 -12.40 18.36 23.47
N ARG A 47 -13.53 17.76 23.87
CA ARG A 47 -14.18 18.00 25.15
C ARG A 47 -13.32 17.49 26.31
N HIS A 48 -12.67 16.35 26.15
CA HIS A 48 -11.76 15.83 27.18
C HIS A 48 -10.58 16.79 27.42
N PHE A 49 -9.92 17.25 26.36
CA PHE A 49 -8.82 18.22 26.47
C PHE A 49 -9.26 19.60 26.96
N ALA A 50 -10.50 20.03 26.70
CA ALA A 50 -11.03 21.26 27.28
C ALA A 50 -11.20 21.16 28.82
N ASN A 51 -11.48 19.96 29.33
CA ASN A 51 -11.67 19.70 30.75
C ASN A 51 -10.38 19.30 31.49
N ASN A 52 -9.31 19.00 30.76
CA ASN A 52 -8.01 18.62 31.31
C ASN A 52 -6.89 19.43 30.61
N PRO A 53 -6.47 20.57 31.18
CA PRO A 53 -5.50 21.47 30.55
C PRO A 53 -4.06 20.92 30.53
N SER A 54 -3.77 19.88 31.31
CA SER A 54 -2.47 19.20 31.35
C SER A 54 -2.65 17.69 31.11
N PRO A 55 -3.04 17.29 29.89
CA PRO A 55 -3.24 15.87 29.57
C PRO A 55 -1.90 15.11 29.64
N ALA A 56 -1.99 13.79 29.84
CA ALA A 56 -0.84 12.92 29.69
C ALA A 56 -0.18 13.13 28.31
N ILE A 57 1.15 13.09 28.25
CA ILE A 57 1.89 13.23 26.99
C ILE A 57 1.68 11.96 26.18
N LEU A 58 1.24 12.11 24.93
CA LEU A 58 1.14 10.99 24.01
C LEU A 58 2.53 10.64 23.49
N THR A 59 3.05 9.49 23.92
CA THR A 59 4.32 8.95 23.50
C THR A 59 4.11 7.61 22.83
N PHE A 60 4.77 7.38 21.69
CA PHE A 60 4.73 6.09 21.02
C PHE A 60 6.10 5.73 20.47
N SER A 61 6.33 4.43 20.31
CA SER A 61 7.51 3.88 19.69
C SER A 61 7.13 3.10 18.44
N ILE A 62 7.92 3.28 17.38
CA ILE A 62 7.82 2.49 16.15
C ILE A 62 8.86 1.38 16.21
N THR A 63 8.43 0.13 16.01
CA THR A 63 9.31 -1.05 15.93
C THR A 63 9.63 -1.38 14.47
N ASN A 64 10.67 -2.19 14.23
CA ASN A 64 11.22 -2.46 12.90
C ASN A 64 11.59 -1.15 12.17
N TYR A 65 12.01 -0.13 12.91
CA TYR A 65 12.27 1.21 12.39
C TYR A 65 13.49 1.22 11.44
N SER A 66 14.41 0.27 11.59
CA SER A 66 15.59 0.11 10.72
C SER A 66 15.25 -0.14 9.25
N ARG A 67 14.02 -0.60 8.97
CA ARG A 67 13.48 -0.84 7.63
C ARG A 67 13.06 0.45 6.92
N LEU A 68 12.93 1.55 7.65
CA LEU A 68 12.46 2.82 7.14
C LEU A 68 13.61 3.70 6.65
N GLU A 69 13.43 4.28 5.48
CA GLU A 69 14.32 5.24 4.85
C GLU A 69 13.57 6.56 4.64
N HIS A 70 14.29 7.68 4.58
CA HIS A 70 13.71 9.00 4.29
C HIS A 70 12.46 9.32 5.14
N VAL A 71 12.52 9.06 6.44
CA VAL A 71 11.40 9.30 7.37
C VAL A 71 11.22 10.80 7.60
N LEU A 72 10.00 11.28 7.45
CA LEU A 72 9.56 12.65 7.64
C LEU A 72 8.48 12.69 8.73
N PRO A 73 8.86 12.95 10.00
CA PRO A 73 7.91 13.20 11.07
C PRO A 73 7.18 14.53 10.87
N ASN A 74 5.95 14.62 11.35
CA ASN A 74 5.19 15.87 11.34
C ASN A 74 5.90 16.92 12.23
N PRO A 75 6.49 17.99 11.65
CA PRO A 75 7.37 18.90 12.41
C PRO A 75 6.60 19.79 13.39
N GLN A 76 5.27 19.90 13.23
CA GLN A 76 4.44 20.67 14.15
C GLN A 76 3.98 19.83 15.35
N LEU A 77 3.91 18.51 15.19
CA LEU A 77 3.27 17.63 16.16
C LEU A 77 4.23 16.67 16.84
N LEU A 78 5.35 16.31 16.22
CA LEU A 78 6.26 15.29 16.75
C LEU A 78 7.60 15.88 17.17
N CYS A 79 8.07 15.42 18.31
CA CYS A 79 9.44 15.59 18.79
C CYS A 79 10.09 14.20 18.89
N CYS A 80 11.38 14.11 18.56
CA CYS A 80 12.16 12.88 18.72
C CYS A 80 13.60 13.23 19.11
N ASP A 81 14.22 12.41 19.96
CA ASP A 81 15.59 12.61 20.41
C ASP A 81 16.51 11.84 19.45
N SER A 82 17.50 12.52 18.87
CA SER A 82 18.48 11.88 17.98
C SER A 82 19.46 10.97 18.73
N THR A 83 19.52 11.06 20.07
CA THR A 83 20.55 10.39 20.88
C THR A 83 20.12 9.06 21.49
N GLN A 84 18.82 8.79 21.61
CA GLN A 84 18.25 7.58 22.24
C GLN A 84 17.47 6.70 21.26
N SER A 85 18.10 6.25 20.17
CA SER A 85 17.51 5.22 19.31
C SER A 85 18.26 3.91 19.46
N SER A 86 17.57 2.87 19.92
CA SER A 86 17.97 1.51 19.57
C SER A 86 17.92 1.37 18.04
N ALA A 87 18.79 0.54 17.46
CA ALA A 87 18.90 0.46 16.00
C ALA A 87 17.57 0.13 15.29
N ASP A 88 16.63 -0.53 15.98
CA ASP A 88 15.40 -1.05 15.39
C ASP A 88 14.10 -0.49 15.98
N SER A 89 14.20 0.47 16.92
CA SER A 89 13.04 1.12 17.51
C SER A 89 13.30 2.60 17.78
N LYS A 90 12.29 3.43 17.44
CA LYS A 90 12.35 4.89 17.57
C LYS A 90 11.13 5.42 18.31
N GLU A 91 11.39 6.15 19.40
CA GLU A 91 10.38 6.84 20.19
C GLU A 91 10.08 8.24 19.67
N PHE A 92 8.81 8.63 19.74
CA PHE A 92 8.28 9.95 19.39
C PHE A 92 7.38 10.46 20.51
N TRP A 93 7.52 11.73 20.85
CA TRP A 93 6.64 12.45 21.78
C TRP A 93 5.80 13.47 21.02
N VAL A 94 4.51 13.53 21.31
CA VAL A 94 3.59 14.47 20.66
C VAL A 94 3.59 15.81 21.40
N ASN A 95 3.72 16.90 20.65
CA ASN A 95 3.48 18.26 21.13
C ASN A 95 1.99 18.44 21.43
N MET A 96 1.60 18.17 22.67
CA MET A 96 0.21 18.20 23.12
C MET A 96 -0.49 19.55 22.88
N PRO A 97 0.12 20.72 23.15
CA PRO A 97 -0.46 22.01 22.79
C PRO A 97 -0.83 22.12 21.30
N ASN A 98 0.08 21.76 20.41
CA ASN A 98 -0.16 21.83 18.96
C ASN A 98 -1.22 20.81 18.52
N LEU A 99 -1.20 19.61 19.10
CA LEU A 99 -2.23 18.60 18.85
C LEU A 99 -3.63 19.10 19.26
N MET A 100 -3.77 19.69 20.44
CA MET A 100 -5.04 20.22 20.94
C MET A 100 -5.59 21.32 20.03
N ILE A 101 -4.73 22.26 19.61
CA ILE A 101 -5.11 23.32 18.66
C ILE A 101 -5.55 22.71 17.32
N HIS A 102 -4.79 21.74 16.81
CA HIS A 102 -5.08 21.06 15.55
C HIS A 102 -6.44 20.34 15.60
N LEU A 103 -6.67 19.51 16.62
CA LEU A 103 -7.91 18.75 16.78
C LEU A 103 -9.12 19.67 16.95
N LYS A 104 -8.97 20.77 17.70
CA LYS A 104 -10.04 21.78 17.83
C LYS A 104 -10.40 22.37 16.47
N LYS A 105 -9.41 22.78 15.67
CA LYS A 105 -9.62 23.33 14.33
C LYS A 105 -10.29 22.33 13.39
N VAL A 106 -9.86 21.07 13.40
CA VAL A 106 -10.47 20.01 12.57
C VAL A 106 -11.91 19.74 13.01
N ALA A 107 -12.19 19.72 14.31
CA ALA A 107 -13.54 19.56 14.84
C ALA A 107 -14.49 20.70 14.43
N GLU A 108 -14.00 21.95 14.45
CA GLU A 108 -14.77 23.12 13.98
C GLU A 108 -15.08 23.04 12.48
N GLN A 109 -14.14 22.52 11.68
CA GLN A 109 -14.34 22.35 10.24
C GLN A 109 -15.23 21.15 9.90
N LYS A 110 -15.20 20.09 10.72
CA LYS A 110 -15.90 18.82 10.48
C LYS A 110 -16.64 18.34 11.75
N PRO A 111 -17.69 19.04 12.19
CA PRO A 111 -18.34 18.76 13.47
C PRO A 111 -19.09 17.41 13.52
N GLN A 112 -19.41 16.84 12.36
CA GLN A 112 -20.11 15.55 12.25
C GLN A 112 -19.14 14.36 12.11
N ALA A 113 -17.83 14.58 12.14
CA ALA A 113 -16.87 13.48 12.03
C ALA A 113 -16.84 12.66 13.33
N THR A 114 -16.83 11.34 13.21
CA THR A 114 -16.69 10.42 14.36
C THR A 114 -15.24 10.31 14.83
N TYR A 115 -14.29 10.53 13.92
CA TYR A 115 -12.86 10.50 14.18
C TYR A 115 -12.14 11.64 13.46
N TYR A 116 -11.05 12.11 14.06
CA TYR A 116 -10.12 13.08 13.49
C TYR A 116 -8.79 12.39 13.22
N ASN A 117 -8.43 12.30 11.94
CA ASN A 117 -7.20 11.68 11.47
C ASN A 117 -6.08 12.72 11.43
N VAL A 118 -4.91 12.36 11.94
CA VAL A 118 -3.73 13.22 12.04
C VAL A 118 -2.52 12.49 11.47
N ASP A 119 -1.94 13.04 10.42
CA ASP A 119 -0.74 12.50 9.78
C ASP A 119 0.46 12.69 10.71
N MET A 120 1.08 11.59 11.13
CA MET A 120 2.20 11.59 12.06
C MET A 120 3.53 11.40 11.34
N LEU A 121 3.64 10.39 10.48
CA LEU A 121 4.88 10.08 9.76
C LEU A 121 4.60 9.86 8.27
N LYS A 122 5.52 10.30 7.43
CA LYS A 122 5.68 9.80 6.06
C LYS A 122 7.05 9.14 5.95
N TYR A 123 7.15 8.05 5.20
CA TYR A 123 8.39 7.28 5.12
C TYR A 123 8.53 6.57 3.78
N GLN A 124 9.76 6.17 3.47
CA GLN A 124 10.05 5.16 2.46
C GLN A 124 10.48 3.87 3.18
N VAL A 125 10.31 2.75 2.52
CA VAL A 125 10.72 1.44 3.06
C VAL A 125 11.85 0.92 2.19
N SER A 126 12.92 0.45 2.84
CA SER A 126 14.04 -0.20 2.16
C SER A 126 13.55 -1.42 1.39
N ALA A 127 13.90 -1.50 0.10
CA ALA A 127 13.41 -2.53 -0.81
C ALA A 127 14.57 -3.22 -1.56
N LEU A 128 14.51 -4.54 -1.67
CA LEU A 128 15.53 -5.40 -2.29
C LEU A 128 15.01 -5.99 -3.62
N GLY A 129 14.70 -5.09 -4.56
CA GLY A 129 14.22 -5.47 -5.90
C GLY A 129 13.00 -6.40 -5.82
N ILE A 130 13.00 -7.45 -6.65
CA ILE A 130 11.88 -8.39 -6.80
C ILE A 130 11.47 -9.13 -5.51
N GLN A 131 12.35 -9.20 -4.50
CA GLN A 131 11.98 -9.85 -3.24
C GLN A 131 11.03 -8.99 -2.40
N SER A 132 11.01 -7.67 -2.65
CA SER A 132 10.13 -6.71 -1.97
C SER A 132 8.80 -6.47 -2.70
N THR A 133 8.54 -7.18 -3.79
CA THR A 133 7.27 -7.08 -4.52
C THR A 133 6.30 -8.17 -4.09
N PRO A 134 5.06 -7.83 -3.69
CA PRO A 134 4.06 -8.81 -3.26
C PRO A 134 3.46 -9.65 -4.40
N LEU A 135 3.57 -9.17 -5.65
CA LEU A 135 3.15 -9.91 -6.85
C LEU A 135 4.18 -9.77 -7.97
N ASN A 136 4.96 -10.81 -8.21
CA ASN A 136 5.97 -10.81 -9.26
C ASN A 136 5.29 -10.96 -10.62
N LEU A 137 5.80 -10.24 -11.63
CA LEU A 137 5.25 -10.22 -12.98
C LEU A 137 6.33 -10.55 -14.00
N ALA A 138 5.94 -11.28 -15.04
CA ALA A 138 6.70 -11.40 -16.29
C ALA A 138 5.72 -11.30 -17.46
N VAL A 139 6.04 -10.45 -18.45
CA VAL A 139 5.19 -10.23 -19.62
C VAL A 139 5.96 -10.63 -20.87
N SER A 140 5.28 -11.31 -21.78
CA SER A 140 5.82 -11.73 -23.07
C SER A 140 4.84 -11.38 -24.18
N TRP A 141 5.36 -10.78 -25.24
CA TRP A 141 4.62 -10.41 -26.43
C TRP A 141 5.16 -11.15 -27.65
N ARG A 142 4.26 -11.64 -28.50
CA ARG A 142 4.57 -12.07 -29.87
C ARG A 142 3.69 -11.29 -30.83
N CYS A 143 4.29 -10.30 -31.50
CA CYS A 143 3.60 -9.38 -32.39
C CYS A 143 3.86 -9.78 -33.85
N GLU A 144 2.84 -10.33 -34.50
CA GLU A 144 2.83 -10.67 -35.91
C GLU A 144 2.06 -9.61 -36.72
N PRO A 145 2.21 -9.53 -38.06
CA PRO A 145 1.51 -8.53 -38.87
C PRO A 145 -0.02 -8.56 -38.74
N THR A 146 -0.61 -9.73 -38.50
CA THR A 146 -2.07 -9.92 -38.46
C THR A 146 -2.59 -10.40 -37.10
N THR A 147 -1.70 -10.78 -36.17
CA THR A 147 -2.07 -11.29 -34.85
C THR A 147 -1.12 -10.81 -33.77
N THR A 148 -1.59 -10.75 -32.53
CA THR A 148 -0.73 -10.53 -31.37
C THR A 148 -1.08 -11.51 -30.27
N ASP A 149 -0.08 -12.23 -29.77
CA ASP A 149 -0.21 -13.06 -28.58
C ASP A 149 0.41 -12.34 -27.37
N LEU A 150 -0.36 -12.28 -26.29
CA LEU A 150 0.04 -11.73 -25.01
C LEU A 150 0.02 -12.83 -23.96
N ARG A 151 1.12 -12.96 -23.21
CA ARG A 151 1.23 -13.80 -22.04
C ARG A 151 1.72 -12.99 -20.85
N ILE A 152 1.01 -13.09 -19.73
CA ILE A 152 1.38 -12.48 -18.45
C ILE A 152 1.48 -13.61 -17.43
N ASP A 153 2.66 -13.85 -16.90
CA ASP A 153 2.85 -14.75 -15.77
C ASP A 153 2.93 -13.93 -14.47
N TYR A 154 2.22 -14.39 -13.44
CA TYR A 154 2.26 -13.77 -12.12
C TYR A 154 2.56 -14.81 -11.03
N LYS A 155 3.24 -14.36 -9.98
CA LYS A 155 3.56 -15.17 -8.81
C LYS A 155 3.37 -14.37 -7.53
N TYR A 156 2.46 -14.83 -6.67
CA TYR A 156 2.31 -14.33 -5.31
C TYR A 156 3.62 -14.50 -4.53
N ASN A 157 4.02 -13.44 -3.82
CA ASN A 157 5.20 -13.44 -2.99
C ASN A 157 4.82 -13.05 -1.55
N GLY A 158 4.60 -14.06 -0.71
CA GLY A 158 4.29 -13.88 0.70
C GLY A 158 5.48 -13.32 1.50
N ASP A 159 6.71 -13.56 1.07
CA ASP A 159 7.93 -13.17 1.77
C ASP A 159 8.19 -11.65 1.69
N ALA A 160 7.53 -10.95 0.76
CA ALA A 160 7.52 -9.49 0.71
C ALA A 160 6.71 -8.85 1.86
N MET A 161 5.95 -9.65 2.61
CA MET A 161 5.05 -9.20 3.68
C MET A 161 5.52 -9.79 5.02
N THR A 162 5.31 -9.06 6.11
CA THR A 162 5.63 -9.58 7.45
C THR A 162 4.70 -10.71 7.87
N THR A 163 3.43 -10.61 7.49
CA THR A 163 2.46 -11.69 7.62
C THR A 163 1.79 -11.88 6.27
N PRO A 164 1.95 -13.04 5.61
CA PRO A 164 1.32 -13.28 4.32
C PRO A 164 -0.20 -13.08 4.37
N VAL A 165 -0.68 -12.11 3.60
CA VAL A 165 -2.10 -11.76 3.47
C VAL A 165 -2.50 -11.75 1.99
N ALA A 166 -3.79 -11.90 1.73
CA ALA A 166 -4.30 -11.96 0.37
C ALA A 166 -4.24 -10.59 -0.32
N LEU A 167 -3.98 -10.60 -1.63
CA LEU A 167 -4.14 -9.44 -2.50
C LEU A 167 -5.55 -9.46 -3.07
N HIS A 168 -6.30 -8.39 -2.85
CA HIS A 168 -7.68 -8.26 -3.28
C HIS A 168 -7.83 -7.30 -4.45
N ASN A 169 -8.92 -7.47 -5.19
CA ASN A 169 -9.29 -6.61 -6.32
C ASN A 169 -8.16 -6.46 -7.32
N VAL A 170 -7.50 -7.58 -7.66
CA VAL A 170 -6.33 -7.59 -8.53
C VAL A 170 -6.79 -7.33 -9.97
N GLN A 171 -6.25 -6.29 -10.60
CA GLN A 171 -6.61 -5.89 -11.96
C GLN A 171 -5.36 -5.81 -12.84
N PHE A 172 -5.39 -6.52 -13.96
CA PHE A 172 -4.34 -6.48 -14.98
C PHE A 172 -4.89 -5.74 -16.20
N LEU A 173 -4.29 -4.61 -16.55
CA LEU A 173 -4.72 -3.76 -17.65
C LEU A 173 -3.60 -3.59 -18.66
N VAL A 174 -3.87 -3.92 -19.93
CA VAL A 174 -2.88 -3.83 -21.00
C VAL A 174 -3.49 -3.15 -22.23
N PRO A 175 -2.94 -2.00 -22.68
CA PRO A 175 -3.25 -1.43 -23.98
C PRO A 175 -2.77 -2.34 -25.12
N VAL A 176 -3.57 -2.52 -26.17
CA VAL A 176 -3.17 -3.29 -27.36
C VAL A 176 -3.53 -2.47 -28.59
N ASP A 177 -2.53 -2.06 -29.36
CA ASP A 177 -2.69 -1.30 -30.61
C ASP A 177 -2.73 -2.24 -31.83
N GLY A 178 -2.68 -1.68 -33.05
CA GLY A 178 -2.68 -2.43 -34.30
C GLY A 178 -4.07 -2.70 -34.89
N GLY A 179 -5.08 -1.91 -34.51
CA GLY A 179 -6.45 -2.05 -35.04
C GLY A 179 -7.06 -3.40 -34.67
N VAL A 180 -7.22 -3.65 -33.37
CA VAL A 180 -7.78 -4.93 -32.88
C VAL A 180 -9.22 -5.07 -33.36
N THR A 181 -9.47 -6.09 -34.18
CA THR A 181 -10.82 -6.40 -34.69
C THR A 181 -11.50 -7.51 -33.90
N LYS A 182 -10.73 -8.44 -33.35
CA LYS A 182 -11.28 -9.60 -32.64
C LYS A 182 -10.30 -10.13 -31.59
N LEU A 183 -10.83 -10.43 -30.40
CA LEU A 183 -10.15 -11.24 -29.39
C LEU A 183 -10.45 -12.73 -29.69
N GLN A 184 -9.48 -13.46 -30.23
CA GLN A 184 -9.66 -14.82 -30.72
C GLN A 184 -9.65 -15.87 -29.60
N ALA A 185 -8.72 -15.72 -28.66
CA ALA A 185 -8.58 -16.60 -27.51
C ALA A 185 -8.23 -15.76 -26.28
N VAL A 186 -8.81 -16.12 -25.13
CA VAL A 186 -8.55 -15.44 -23.86
C VAL A 186 -8.73 -16.43 -22.71
N LEU A 187 -7.75 -16.48 -21.81
CA LEU A 187 -7.80 -17.36 -20.63
C LEU A 187 -6.99 -16.72 -19.49
N PRO A 188 -7.55 -16.55 -18.28
CA PRO A 188 -8.97 -16.62 -17.93
C PRO A 188 -9.80 -15.55 -18.64
N PRO A 189 -11.15 -15.54 -18.52
CA PRO A 189 -12.00 -14.52 -19.13
C PRO A 189 -11.55 -13.09 -18.80
N ALA A 190 -11.60 -12.21 -19.80
CA ALA A 190 -11.21 -10.80 -19.70
C ALA A 190 -12.25 -9.91 -20.39
N ALA A 191 -12.27 -8.63 -20.02
CA ALA A 191 -13.04 -7.62 -20.72
C ALA A 191 -12.14 -6.89 -21.72
N TRP A 192 -12.55 -6.85 -22.99
CA TRP A 192 -11.96 -5.97 -24.00
C TRP A 192 -12.73 -4.66 -24.07
N ASN A 193 -12.03 -3.53 -24.03
CA ASN A 193 -12.61 -2.21 -24.25
C ASN A 193 -12.10 -1.66 -25.59
N ALA A 194 -13.01 -1.57 -26.57
CA ALA A 194 -12.68 -1.10 -27.92
C ALA A 194 -12.47 0.43 -28.01
N GLU A 195 -13.12 1.22 -27.15
CA GLU A 195 -12.95 2.68 -27.15
C GLU A 195 -11.54 3.07 -26.68
N GLN A 196 -11.02 2.35 -25.69
CA GLN A 196 -9.71 2.62 -25.07
C GLN A 196 -8.63 1.66 -25.53
N GLN A 197 -8.95 0.75 -26.47
CA GLN A 197 -8.05 -0.25 -27.05
C GLN A 197 -7.22 -1.00 -25.98
N ARG A 198 -7.91 -1.57 -24.99
CA ARG A 198 -7.27 -2.22 -23.85
C ARG A 198 -8.03 -3.43 -23.33
N ILE A 199 -7.29 -4.42 -22.88
CA ILE A 199 -7.82 -5.62 -22.22
C ILE A 199 -7.68 -5.50 -20.69
N LEU A 200 -8.67 -6.02 -19.96
CA LEU A 200 -8.74 -5.99 -18.50
C LEU A 200 -9.09 -7.38 -17.95
N TRP A 201 -8.20 -7.95 -17.13
CA TRP A 201 -8.51 -9.07 -16.26
C TRP A 201 -8.78 -8.58 -14.84
N LYS A 202 -9.75 -9.21 -14.18
CA LYS A 202 -10.05 -8.99 -12.76
C LYS A 202 -9.97 -10.32 -12.03
N ILE A 203 -9.08 -10.41 -11.05
CA ILE A 203 -8.96 -11.55 -10.14
C ILE A 203 -9.36 -11.06 -8.75
N PRO A 204 -10.43 -11.59 -8.14
CA PRO A 204 -10.92 -11.10 -6.85
C PRO A 204 -9.88 -11.20 -5.74
N GLU A 205 -9.12 -12.30 -5.73
CA GLU A 205 -8.15 -12.59 -4.68
C GLU A 205 -6.96 -13.42 -5.22
N ILE A 206 -5.74 -13.06 -4.82
CA ILE A 206 -4.52 -13.86 -5.00
C ILE A 206 -3.83 -14.04 -3.64
N SER A 207 -3.64 -15.28 -3.23
CA SER A 207 -2.95 -15.66 -1.98
C SER A 207 -2.28 -17.03 -2.11
N LEU A 208 -1.56 -17.48 -1.06
CA LEU A 208 -1.04 -18.85 -0.97
C LEU A 208 -2.13 -19.93 -1.05
N LYS A 209 -3.39 -19.58 -0.74
CA LYS A 209 -4.54 -20.50 -0.78
C LYS A 209 -5.23 -20.51 -2.15
N SER A 210 -4.90 -19.59 -3.03
CA SER A 210 -5.39 -19.58 -4.41
C SER A 210 -4.86 -20.81 -5.18
N GLU A 211 -5.47 -21.09 -6.32
CA GLU A 211 -5.02 -22.15 -7.22
C GLU A 211 -3.51 -22.02 -7.51
N ASN A 212 -2.82 -23.16 -7.54
CA ASN A 212 -1.36 -23.27 -7.73
C ASN A 212 -0.52 -22.40 -6.75
N GLY A 213 -1.04 -22.11 -5.56
CA GLY A 213 -0.32 -21.32 -4.55
C GLY A 213 -0.15 -19.85 -4.92
N GLY A 214 -1.05 -19.31 -5.76
CA GLY A 214 -0.98 -17.92 -6.22
C GLY A 214 -0.03 -17.70 -7.40
N VAL A 215 0.32 -18.77 -8.12
CA VAL A 215 1.05 -18.73 -9.39
C VAL A 215 0.08 -18.95 -10.55
N GLY A 216 0.13 -18.10 -11.57
CA GLY A 216 -0.77 -18.26 -12.72
C GLY A 216 -0.32 -17.50 -13.96
N SER A 217 -1.09 -17.69 -15.03
CA SER A 217 -0.85 -17.09 -16.34
C SER A 217 -2.14 -16.50 -16.91
N LEU A 218 -2.02 -15.36 -17.58
CA LEU A 218 -3.07 -14.75 -18.39
C LEU A 218 -2.62 -14.77 -19.85
N LEU A 219 -3.50 -15.24 -20.73
CA LEU A 219 -3.24 -15.44 -22.14
C LEU A 219 -4.30 -14.71 -22.96
N ALA A 220 -3.89 -14.01 -24.01
CA ALA A 220 -4.79 -13.44 -25.00
C ALA A 220 -4.18 -13.51 -26.42
N ARG A 221 -5.04 -13.74 -27.41
CA ARG A 221 -4.71 -13.63 -28.83
C ARG A 221 -5.64 -12.64 -29.52
N PHE A 222 -5.06 -11.63 -30.15
CA PHE A 222 -5.77 -10.57 -30.87
C PHE A 222 -5.59 -10.74 -32.37
N GLN A 223 -6.63 -10.44 -33.13
CA GLN A 223 -6.59 -10.28 -34.59
C GLN A 223 -6.54 -8.79 -34.94
N LEU A 224 -5.67 -8.44 -35.87
CA LEU A 224 -5.30 -7.06 -36.20
C LEU A 224 -5.67 -6.71 -37.64
N THR A 225 -5.97 -5.44 -37.90
CA THR A 225 -6.06 -4.87 -39.25
C THR A 225 -4.87 -3.97 -39.62
N GLU A 226 -4.20 -3.40 -38.62
CA GLU A 226 -3.12 -2.41 -38.78
C GLU A 226 -1.88 -2.84 -37.99
N GLY A 227 -1.56 -4.13 -37.98
CA GLY A 227 -0.44 -4.69 -37.23
C GLY A 227 0.94 -4.41 -37.86
N PRO A 228 2.03 -4.81 -37.18
CA PRO A 228 2.06 -5.46 -35.86
C PRO A 228 1.80 -4.50 -34.71
N SER A 229 1.28 -5.02 -33.60
CA SER A 229 1.17 -4.24 -32.36
C SER A 229 2.54 -3.89 -31.78
N LYS A 230 2.64 -2.75 -31.10
CA LYS A 230 3.80 -2.38 -30.28
C LYS A 230 3.55 -2.81 -28.84
N PRO A 231 4.44 -3.62 -28.23
CA PRO A 231 4.33 -3.99 -26.83
C PRO A 231 4.16 -2.76 -25.95
N SER A 232 3.15 -2.79 -25.10
CA SER A 232 2.85 -1.73 -24.16
C SER A 232 2.98 -2.23 -22.72
N ALA A 233 3.16 -1.30 -21.79
CA ALA A 233 3.28 -1.63 -20.39
C ALA A 233 1.97 -2.19 -19.83
N LEU A 234 2.05 -3.35 -19.18
CA LEU A 234 1.02 -3.82 -18.27
C LEU A 234 0.94 -2.88 -17.07
N ALA A 235 -0.27 -2.49 -16.67
CA ALA A 235 -0.55 -1.86 -15.39
C ALA A 235 -1.27 -2.84 -14.47
N LEU A 236 -0.79 -2.96 -13.23
CA LEU A 236 -1.38 -3.80 -12.19
C LEU A 236 -1.95 -2.92 -11.07
N GLN A 237 -3.14 -3.28 -10.57
CA GLN A 237 -3.70 -2.71 -9.35
C GLN A 237 -4.10 -3.83 -8.38
N PHE A 238 -3.94 -3.61 -7.09
CA PHE A 238 -4.46 -4.45 -6.01
C PHE A 238 -4.48 -3.69 -4.70
N THR A 239 -5.22 -4.22 -3.72
CA THR A 239 -5.26 -3.74 -2.34
C THR A 239 -5.07 -4.91 -1.37
N SER A 240 -4.52 -4.66 -0.19
CA SER A 240 -4.36 -5.65 0.87
C SER A 240 -4.57 -5.03 2.24
N GLU A 241 -5.21 -5.75 3.15
CA GLU A 241 -5.41 -5.34 4.54
C GLU A 241 -4.89 -6.44 5.49
N GLY A 242 -4.41 -6.04 6.67
CA GLY A 242 -3.93 -6.94 7.72
C GLY A 242 -2.40 -7.05 7.84
N SER A 243 -1.63 -6.49 6.91
CA SER A 243 -0.15 -6.48 6.97
C SER A 243 0.44 -5.18 6.43
N THR A 244 1.73 -4.97 6.70
CA THR A 244 2.62 -4.02 6.02
C THR A 244 3.72 -4.78 5.25
N LEU A 245 4.43 -4.07 4.38
CA LEU A 245 5.65 -4.48 3.69
C LEU A 245 6.90 -4.07 4.47
N SER A 246 6.83 -2.97 5.23
CA SER A 246 7.92 -2.55 6.15
C SER A 246 8.12 -3.52 7.30
N GLY A 247 7.03 -4.12 7.78
CA GLY A 247 6.97 -4.80 9.07
C GLY A 247 6.90 -3.87 10.27
N CYS A 248 6.77 -2.56 10.08
CA CYS A 248 6.63 -1.63 11.18
C CYS A 248 5.39 -1.91 12.02
N ASP A 249 5.54 -1.67 13.31
CA ASP A 249 4.45 -1.65 14.27
C ASP A 249 4.58 -0.44 15.19
N ILE A 250 3.54 -0.19 15.98
CA ILE A 250 3.48 0.91 16.92
C ILE A 250 3.10 0.43 18.31
N GLN A 251 3.78 0.97 19.31
CA GLN A 251 3.52 0.72 20.72
C GLN A 251 3.37 2.05 21.46
N LEU A 252 2.43 2.13 22.39
CA LEU A 252 2.33 3.30 23.28
C LEU A 252 3.33 3.16 24.42
N VAL A 253 3.91 4.30 24.81
CA VAL A 253 4.85 4.41 25.93
C VAL A 253 4.20 5.27 27.01
N GLY A 254 4.23 4.79 28.26
CA GLY A 254 3.62 5.47 29.39
C GLY A 254 2.12 5.19 29.56
N GLY A 255 1.48 5.99 30.42
CA GLY A 255 0.06 5.87 30.74
C GLY A 255 -0.81 6.93 30.05
N GLY A 256 -2.13 6.79 30.15
CA GLY A 256 -3.10 7.80 29.71
C GLY A 256 -3.69 7.57 28.31
N TYR A 257 -3.08 6.72 27.48
CA TYR A 257 -3.60 6.34 26.17
C TYR A 257 -3.63 4.82 26.00
N ARG A 258 -4.51 4.35 25.13
CA ARG A 258 -4.53 2.96 24.66
C ARG A 258 -4.89 2.88 23.19
N PHE A 259 -4.33 1.91 22.48
CA PHE A 259 -4.80 1.63 21.13
C PHE A 259 -6.16 0.93 21.17
N SER A 260 -7.11 1.49 20.44
CA SER A 260 -8.41 0.87 20.15
C SER A 260 -8.34 -0.04 18.94
N LEU A 261 -7.48 0.31 17.98
CA LEU A 261 -7.24 -0.42 16.74
C LEU A 261 -5.87 -0.02 16.17
N ILE A 262 -5.16 -0.99 15.60
CA ILE A 262 -4.00 -0.74 14.74
C ILE A 262 -4.35 -1.34 13.37
N LYS A 263 -4.65 -0.48 12.40
CA LYS A 263 -4.95 -0.89 11.02
C LYS A 263 -3.68 -0.93 10.19
N LYS A 264 -3.45 -2.02 9.47
CA LYS A 264 -2.31 -2.18 8.55
C LYS A 264 -2.83 -2.52 7.18
N ARG A 265 -2.33 -1.85 6.14
CA ARG A 265 -2.72 -2.10 4.75
C ARG A 265 -1.66 -1.63 3.79
N PHE A 266 -1.68 -2.21 2.60
CA PHE A 266 -0.89 -1.72 1.47
C PHE A 266 -1.66 -1.84 0.15
N ALA A 267 -1.27 -1.06 -0.84
CA ALA A 267 -1.86 -1.12 -2.18
C ALA A 267 -0.80 -0.92 -3.27
N ALA A 268 -1.13 -1.35 -4.48
CA ALA A 268 -0.34 -1.04 -5.66
C ALA A 268 -0.45 0.45 -6.00
N GLY A 269 0.69 1.11 -6.18
CA GLY A 269 0.80 2.43 -6.81
C GLY A 269 1.04 2.29 -8.31
N LYS A 270 2.14 2.90 -8.80
CA LYS A 270 2.64 2.66 -10.16
C LYS A 270 3.29 1.29 -10.23
N TYR A 271 2.49 0.27 -10.56
CA TYR A 271 2.92 -1.12 -10.66
C TYR A 271 2.81 -1.58 -12.11
N MET A 272 3.96 -1.77 -12.76
CA MET A 272 4.02 -1.92 -14.22
C MET A 272 4.98 -3.02 -14.66
N ALA A 273 4.71 -3.63 -15.82
CA ALA A 273 5.63 -4.59 -16.43
C ALA A 273 5.72 -4.39 -17.95
N ASP A 274 6.95 -4.32 -18.45
CA ASP A 274 7.28 -4.30 -19.89
C ASP A 274 7.86 -5.65 -20.33
N ASN A 275 8.01 -5.82 -21.65
CA ASN A 275 8.72 -6.94 -22.29
C ASN A 275 10.25 -6.83 -22.12
#